data_AF-A0A7X8WIT5-F1
#
_entry.id   AF-A0A7X8WIT5-F1
#
_cell.length_a   1.000
_cell.length_b   1.000
_cell.length_c   1.000
_cell.angle_alpha   90.00
_cell.angle_beta   90.00
_cell.angle_gamma   90.00
#
_symmetry.space_group_name_H-M   'P 1'
#
loop_
_entity.id
_entity.type
_entity.pdbx_description
1 polymer ?
#
loop_
_entity_poly.entity_id
_entity_poly.type
_entity_poly.pdbx_seq_one_letter_code
_entity_poly.pdbx_strand_id
1 'polypeptide(L)' 'DRSFTFITKTPPAADLLKKAAGIESGADNAKKQVAGKITRAKLYEIAAMKMPDLNAYDLEGAAKIVAGTARNMGIAIED' A
#
# COMPACT_ATOMS: atom_id res chain seq x y z
N ASP A 1 5.22 -6.29 38.41
CA ASP A 1 6.20 -5.64 37.50
C ASP A 1 5.44 -5.11 36.28
N ARG A 2 6.00 -4.17 35.52
CA ARG A 2 5.32 -3.53 34.36
C ARG A 2 5.93 -4.01 33.03
N SER A 3 6.27 -5.29 32.99
CA SER A 3 6.98 -5.90 31.87
C SER A 3 5.99 -6.23 30.75
N PHE A 4 6.26 -5.78 29.52
CA PHE A 4 5.50 -6.16 28.33
C PHE A 4 6.40 -6.27 27.11
N THR A 5 5.98 -7.06 26.12
CA THR A 5 6.63 -7.23 24.82
C THR A 5 5.67 -6.87 23.70
N PHE A 6 6.17 -6.21 22.66
CA PHE A 6 5.39 -5.91 21.46
C PHE A 6 6.28 -5.99 20.22
N ILE A 7 5.65 -6.10 19.06
CA ILE A 7 6.32 -6.16 17.75
C ILE A 7 5.89 -4.92 16.95
N THR A 8 6.86 -4.21 16.39
CA THR A 8 6.61 -3.13 15.45
C THR A 8 6.41 -3.70 14.05
N LYS A 9 5.21 -3.50 13.50
CA LYS A 9 4.89 -3.87 12.12
C LYS A 9 5.46 -2.86 11.12
N THR A 10 5.47 -3.24 9.85
CA THR A 10 5.86 -2.36 8.75
C THR A 10 4.87 -1.20 8.56
N PRO A 11 5.28 -0.08 7.95
CA PRO A 11 4.43 1.09 7.76
C PRO A 11 3.12 0.79 7.02
N PRO A 12 2.03 1.54 7.24
CA PRO A 12 0.76 1.32 6.55
C PRO A 12 0.90 1.38 5.03
N ALA A 13 0.16 0.53 4.32
CA ALA A 13 0.20 0.49 2.85
C ALA A 13 -0.19 1.86 2.24
N ALA A 14 -1.15 2.56 2.85
CA ALA A 14 -1.58 3.89 2.41
C ALA A 14 -0.44 4.93 2.42
N ASP A 15 0.42 4.92 3.43
CA ASP A 15 1.53 5.87 3.51
C ASP A 15 2.63 5.55 2.51
N LEU A 16 2.92 4.25 2.32
CA LEU A 16 3.86 3.80 1.29
C LEU A 16 3.36 4.16 -0.12
N LEU A 17 2.07 3.99 -0.39
CA LEU A 17 1.45 4.34 -1.66
C LEU A 17 1.46 5.86 -1.91
N LYS A 18 1.14 6.67 -0.90
CA LYS A 18 1.24 8.14 -1.00
C LYS A 18 2.65 8.59 -1.33
N LYS A 19 3.64 8.05 -0.63
CA LYS A 19 5.06 8.34 -0.89
C LYS A 19 5.49 7.92 -2.29
N ALA A 20 5.07 6.74 -2.75
CA ALA A 20 5.39 6.26 -4.09
C ALA A 20 4.70 7.07 -5.21
N ALA A 21 3.49 7.58 -4.96
CA ALA A 21 2.75 8.44 -5.88
C ALA A 21 3.14 9.92 -5.80
N GLY A 22 3.92 10.33 -4.79
CA GLY A 22 4.30 11.73 -4.57
C GLY A 22 3.15 12.64 -4.11
N ILE A 23 2.17 12.10 -3.38
CA ILE A 23 0.97 12.82 -2.94
C ILE A 23 0.86 12.86 -1.41
N GLU A 24 0.22 13.89 -0.87
CA GLU A 24 0.01 14.05 0.58
C GLU A 24 -1.31 13.42 1.05
N SER A 25 -2.34 13.41 0.19
CA SER A 25 -3.67 12.86 0.46
C SER A 25 -4.16 12.00 -0.72
N GLY A 26 -5.06 11.05 -0.42
CA GLY A 26 -5.77 10.29 -1.44
C GLY A 26 -6.97 11.06 -2.00
N ALA A 27 -7.67 10.47 -2.97
CA ALA A 27 -8.86 11.08 -3.57
C ALA A 27 -10.02 11.13 -2.58
N ASP A 28 -10.72 12.26 -2.52
CA ASP A 28 -11.97 12.40 -1.75
C ASP A 28 -13.05 11.42 -2.25
N ASN A 29 -13.04 11.16 -3.56
CA ASN A 29 -13.87 10.13 -4.18
C ASN A 29 -13.09 9.36 -5.26
N ALA A 30 -12.51 8.23 -4.87
CA ALA A 30 -11.71 7.36 -5.74
C ALA A 30 -12.45 6.81 -6.97
N LYS A 31 -13.80 6.82 -7.01
CA LYS A 31 -14.56 6.42 -8.20
C LYS A 31 -14.63 7.51 -9.27
N LYS A 32 -14.40 8.77 -8.89
CA LYS A 32 -14.53 9.95 -9.76
C LYS A 32 -13.18 10.62 -10.03
N GLN A 33 -12.22 10.46 -9.12
CA GLN A 33 -10.97 11.20 -9.13
C GLN A 33 -9.78 10.24 -9.02
N VAL A 34 -8.74 10.53 -9.79
CA VAL A 34 -7.43 9.89 -9.68
C VAL A 34 -6.51 10.87 -8.95
N ALA A 35 -6.10 10.53 -7.73
CA ALA A 35 -5.24 11.36 -6.90
C ALA A 35 -3.75 11.21 -7.25
N GLY A 36 -3.35 10.06 -7.77
CA GLY A 36 -1.97 9.80 -8.15
C GLY A 36 -1.83 8.54 -8.99
N LYS A 37 -0.60 8.26 -9.42
CA LYS A 37 -0.28 7.10 -10.23
C LYS A 37 1.00 6.44 -9.74
N ILE A 38 1.07 5.13 -9.81
CA ILE A 38 2.30 4.36 -9.57
C ILE A 38 2.49 3.31 -10.65
N THR A 39 3.74 2.87 -10.83
CA THR A 39 4.03 1.76 -11.73
C THR A 39 3.74 0.41 -11.08
N ARG A 40 3.55 -0.64 -11.88
CA ARG A 40 3.49 -2.02 -11.35
C ARG A 40 4.74 -2.40 -10.57
N ALA A 41 5.93 -1.96 -11.01
CA ALA A 41 7.17 -2.21 -10.28
C ALA A 41 7.10 -1.65 -8.84
N LYS A 42 6.59 -0.42 -8.67
CA LYS A 42 6.41 0.18 -7.34
C LYS A 42 5.37 -0.54 -6.49
N LEU A 43 4.30 -1.04 -7.10
CA LEU A 43 3.33 -1.89 -6.39
C LEU A 43 4.02 -3.14 -5.80
N TYR A 44 4.84 -3.82 -6.60
CA TYR A 44 5.55 -5.03 -6.16
C TYR A 44 6.61 -4.75 -5.09
N GLU A 45 7.34 -3.63 -5.20
CA GLU A 45 8.27 -3.19 -4.14
C GLU A 45 7.54 -2.99 -2.79
N ILE A 46 6.40 -2.32 -2.81
CA ILE A 46 5.58 -2.09 -1.60
C ILE A 46 5.03 -3.40 -1.05
N ALA A 47 4.55 -4.29 -1.93
CA ALA A 47 4.03 -5.60 -1.54
C ALA A 47 5.10 -6.47 -0.89
N ALA A 48 6.31 -6.50 -1.45
CA ALA A 48 7.45 -7.23 -0.88
C ALA A 48 7.83 -6.69 0.52
N MET A 49 7.86 -5.37 0.68
CA MET A 49 8.12 -4.75 1.99
C MET A 49 7.05 -5.10 3.02
N LYS A 50 5.77 -5.14 2.62
CA LYS A 50 4.64 -5.41 3.51
C LYS A 50 4.43 -6.89 3.79
N MET A 51 4.99 -7.79 2.97
CA MET A 51 4.78 -9.24 3.01
C MET A 51 4.85 -9.87 4.41
N PRO A 52 5.81 -9.50 5.30
CA PRO A 52 5.88 -10.08 6.65
C PRO A 52 4.64 -9.82 7.52
N ASP A 53 3.84 -8.80 7.20
CA ASP A 53 2.62 -8.45 7.94
C ASP A 53 1.33 -8.86 7.22
N LEU A 54 1.43 -9.30 5.97
CA LEU A 54 0.29 -9.71 5.17
C LEU A 54 0.03 -11.21 5.34
N ASN A 55 -1.22 -11.60 5.14
CA ASN A 55 -1.64 -13.00 5.10
C ASN A 55 -1.56 -13.60 3.68
N ALA A 56 -0.83 -12.95 2.77
CA ALA A 56 -0.68 -13.41 1.39
C ALA A 56 0.24 -14.64 1.33
N TYR A 57 -0.06 -15.57 0.42
CA TYR A 57 0.75 -16.77 0.20
C TYR A 57 1.95 -16.51 -0.71
N ASP A 58 1.83 -15.53 -1.62
CA ASP A 58 2.84 -15.16 -2.58
C ASP A 58 2.87 -13.64 -2.81
N LEU A 59 3.89 -13.18 -3.55
CA LEU A 59 4.09 -11.77 -3.85
C LEU A 59 2.95 -11.20 -4.72
N GLU A 60 2.34 -12.01 -5.59
CA GLU A 60 1.22 -11.58 -6.43
C GLU A 60 -0.03 -11.31 -5.59
N GLY A 61 -0.35 -12.19 -4.64
CA GLY A 61 -1.41 -12.01 -3.65
C GLY A 61 -1.18 -10.77 -2.79
N ALA A 62 0.06 -10.55 -2.33
CA ALA A 62 0.42 -9.34 -1.61
C ALA A 62 0.21 -8.08 -2.48
N ALA A 63 0.62 -8.13 -3.75
CA ALA A 63 0.40 -7.04 -4.69
C ALA A 63 -1.09 -6.75 -4.91
N LYS A 64 -1.95 -7.78 -4.98
CA LYS A 64 -3.42 -7.61 -5.06
C LYS A 64 -4.00 -6.92 -3.82
N ILE A 65 -3.53 -7.27 -2.62
CA ILE A 65 -3.95 -6.61 -1.38
C ILE A 65 -3.56 -5.11 -1.39
N VAL A 66 -2.31 -4.81 -1.75
CA VAL A 66 -1.84 -3.42 -1.86
C VAL A 66 -2.58 -2.67 -2.97
N ALA A 67 -2.87 -3.31 -4.10
CA ALA A 67 -3.62 -2.71 -5.19
C ALA A 67 -5.06 -2.36 -4.79
N GLY A 68 -5.68 -3.17 -3.93
CA GLY A 68 -6.99 -2.85 -3.35
C GLY A 68 -6.94 -1.55 -2.54
N THR A 69 -5.86 -1.33 -1.79
CA THR A 69 -5.62 -0.08 -1.05
C THR A 69 -5.43 1.09 -2.01
N ALA A 70 -4.59 0.94 -3.03
CA ALA A 70 -4.36 1.96 -4.06
C ALA A 70 -5.67 2.39 -4.74
N ARG A 71 -6.50 1.41 -5.14
CA ARG A 71 -7.81 1.66 -5.75
C ARG A 71 -8.74 2.43 -4.81
N ASN A 72 -8.77 2.08 -3.53
CA ASN A 72 -9.61 2.78 -2.55
C ASN A 72 -9.15 4.23 -2.31
N MET A 73 -7.86 4.51 -2.52
CA MET A 73 -7.28 5.86 -2.41
C MET A 73 -7.34 6.66 -3.71
N GLY A 74 -7.85 6.08 -4.80
CA GLY A 74 -7.85 6.73 -6.12
C GLY A 74 -6.46 6.84 -6.73
N ILE A 75 -5.53 5.94 -6.37
CA ILE A 75 -4.21 5.84 -6.99
C ILE A 75 -4.30 4.81 -8.12
N ALA A 76 -4.04 5.24 -9.36
CA ALA A 76 -4.03 4.35 -10.51
C ALA A 76 -2.69 3.60 -10.61
N ILE A 77 -2.74 2.39 -11.15
CA ILE A 77 -1.57 1.56 -11.41
C ILE A 77 -1.44 1.47 -12.93
N GLU A 78 -0.38 2.07 -13.46
CA GLU A 78 -0.06 2.11 -14.89
C GLU A 78 1.32 1.45 -15.11
N ASP A 79 1.68 1.12 -16.34
CA ASP A 79 3.01 0.57 -16.65
C ASP A 79 4.04 1.69 -16.85
#